data_AF-A0A7S2HT35-F1
#
_entry.id   AF-A0A7S2HT35-F1
#
_cell.length_a   1.000
_cell.length_b   1.000
_cell.length_c   1.000
_cell.angle_alpha   90.00
_cell.angle_beta   90.00
_cell.angle_gamma   90.00
#
_symmetry.space_group_name_H-M   'P 1'
#
loop_
_entity.id
_entity.type
_entity.pdbx_description
1 polymer ?
#
loop_
_entity_poly.entity_id
_entity_poly.type
_entity_poly.pdbx_seq_one_letter_code
_entity_poly.pdbx_strand_id
1 'polypeptide(L)'
;VLSCDVCPDWTNRAETGLSVEHVHYIATLIGNQGFKSRRRGLGTHDGAHDVPILVRETAGSELGGGALAKWHEATSATRGFPPYLLEGKDEFFCSLGNGHFSQALNLFRTTSQNLWTERPYIVGEDEALQEALEHGVESVVLSRDMPVAERRFVSEMLNRSHGRRWEVGSDGRVSLEEEGPVEAASSQFVALSKVLDAEELSCLVRQKLGVDVDGAPMEAAPAVTAVAPVATAGGERQDKVMERVQAKPSSRL
;
A
#
# COMPACT_ATOMS: atom_id res chain seq x y z
N VAL A 1 4.21 -9.26 -16.78
CA VAL A 1 3.06 -10.09 -16.39
C VAL A 1 1.79 -9.25 -16.50
N LEU A 2 0.73 -9.77 -17.12
CA LEU A 2 -0.54 -9.04 -17.23
C LEU A 2 -1.26 -9.06 -15.89
N SER A 3 -1.88 -7.94 -15.51
CA SER A 3 -2.65 -7.84 -14.27
C SER A 3 -3.79 -8.86 -14.17
N CYS A 4 -4.39 -9.25 -15.31
CA CYS A 4 -5.46 -10.23 -15.38
C CYS A 4 -4.97 -11.70 -15.29
N ASP A 5 -3.66 -11.92 -15.12
CA ASP A 5 -3.07 -13.22 -14.81
C ASP A 5 -2.66 -13.30 -13.32
N VAL A 6 -2.91 -12.25 -12.53
CA VAL A 6 -2.45 -12.14 -11.15
C VAL A 6 -3.62 -12.23 -10.16
N CYS A 7 -3.56 -13.21 -9.29
CA CYS A 7 -4.39 -13.39 -8.11
C CYS A 7 -3.68 -12.80 -6.87
N PRO A 8 -4.40 -12.18 -5.92
CA PRO A 8 -3.84 -11.88 -4.60
C PRO A 8 -3.40 -13.19 -3.91
N ASP A 9 -2.19 -13.21 -3.35
CA ASP A 9 -1.77 -14.34 -2.52
C ASP A 9 -2.42 -14.21 -1.13
N TRP A 10 -3.27 -15.17 -0.77
CA TRP A 10 -4.01 -15.19 0.50
C TRP A 10 -3.22 -15.79 1.67
N THR A 11 -1.94 -16.11 1.46
CA THR A 11 -1.04 -16.58 2.53
C THR A 11 -0.31 -15.42 3.22
N ASN A 12 -0.53 -14.18 2.77
CA ASN A 12 0.02 -12.95 3.35
C ASN A 12 -0.76 -12.50 4.62
N ARG A 13 -0.33 -11.38 5.22
CA ARG A 13 -0.69 -10.92 6.58
C ARG A 13 -2.18 -11.10 6.92
N ALA A 14 -2.41 -11.68 8.11
CA ALA A 14 -3.71 -11.87 8.78
C ALA A 14 -4.77 -12.67 8.00
N GLU A 15 -4.46 -13.19 6.80
CA GLU A 15 -5.43 -13.85 5.91
C GLU A 15 -6.64 -12.98 5.52
N THR A 16 -6.56 -11.65 5.76
CA THR A 16 -7.65 -10.70 5.46
C THR A 16 -7.72 -10.33 3.98
N GLY A 17 -6.69 -10.67 3.20
CA GLY A 17 -6.67 -10.48 1.75
C GLY A 17 -6.47 -9.04 1.32
N LEU A 18 -7.33 -8.58 0.40
CA LEU A 18 -7.21 -7.32 -0.32
C LEU A 18 -8.11 -6.23 0.29
N SER A 19 -7.55 -5.05 0.57
CA SER A 19 -8.37 -3.86 0.90
C SER A 19 -8.98 -3.30 -0.38
N VAL A 20 -10.29 -3.39 -0.50
CA VAL A 20 -11.05 -2.88 -1.65
C VAL A 20 -10.88 -1.38 -1.79
N GLU A 21 -11.04 -0.63 -0.71
CA GLU A 21 -10.86 0.83 -0.70
C GLU A 21 -9.46 1.24 -1.14
N HIS A 22 -8.42 0.51 -0.71
CA HIS A 22 -7.05 0.81 -1.15
C HIS A 22 -6.85 0.53 -2.64
N VAL A 23 -7.45 -0.52 -3.20
CA VAL A 23 -7.38 -0.79 -4.64
C VAL A 23 -8.00 0.35 -5.43
N HIS A 24 -9.19 0.80 -5.02
CA HIS A 24 -9.86 1.94 -5.63
C HIS A 24 -9.07 3.24 -5.47
N TYR A 25 -8.41 3.43 -4.34
CA TYR A 25 -7.53 4.57 -4.09
C TYR A 25 -6.36 4.59 -5.07
N ILE A 26 -5.66 3.47 -5.25
CA ILE A 26 -4.58 3.35 -6.24
C ILE A 26 -5.11 3.63 -7.65
N ALA A 27 -6.26 3.05 -8.02
CA ALA A 27 -6.85 3.29 -9.34
C ALA A 27 -7.22 4.77 -9.55
N THR A 28 -7.73 5.45 -8.52
CA THR A 28 -7.98 6.89 -8.54
C THR A 28 -6.70 7.71 -8.69
N LEU A 29 -5.60 7.32 -8.02
CA LEU A 29 -4.31 7.97 -8.20
C LEU A 29 -3.80 7.82 -9.64
N ILE A 30 -3.87 6.60 -10.21
CA ILE A 30 -3.50 6.34 -11.60
C ILE A 30 -4.33 7.22 -12.54
N GLY A 31 -5.65 7.25 -12.39
CA GLY A 31 -6.53 8.04 -13.24
C GLY A 31 -6.32 9.55 -13.15
N ASN A 32 -5.93 10.06 -11.97
CA ASN A 32 -5.75 11.51 -11.76
C ASN A 32 -4.33 12.00 -12.07
N GLN A 33 -3.31 11.16 -11.88
CA GLN A 33 -1.89 11.56 -11.93
C GLN A 33 -1.12 10.93 -13.09
N GLY A 34 -1.77 10.03 -13.83
CA GLY A 34 -1.17 9.22 -14.86
C GLY A 34 -0.35 8.06 -14.31
N PHE A 35 -0.21 7.01 -15.11
CA PHE A 35 0.54 5.82 -14.79
C PHE A 35 2.05 6.05 -14.90
N LYS A 36 2.76 5.84 -13.80
CA LYS A 36 4.21 6.01 -13.72
C LYS A 36 4.92 4.71 -14.07
N SER A 37 5.14 4.49 -15.38
CA SER A 37 5.74 3.26 -15.91
C SER A 37 7.26 3.21 -15.75
N ARG A 38 7.77 2.13 -15.15
CA ARG A 38 9.21 1.82 -15.09
C ARG A 38 9.83 1.59 -16.47
N ARG A 39 9.09 1.00 -17.41
CA ARG A 39 9.56 0.79 -18.79
C ARG A 39 9.87 2.08 -19.53
N ARG A 40 9.25 3.18 -19.10
CA ARG A 40 9.48 4.51 -19.64
C ARG A 40 10.58 5.28 -18.89
N GLY A 41 11.38 4.58 -18.07
CA GLY A 41 12.54 5.12 -17.38
C GLY A 41 12.24 5.78 -16.03
N LEU A 42 11.01 5.70 -15.53
CA LEU A 42 10.66 6.27 -14.22
C LEU A 42 11.09 5.35 -13.09
N GLY A 43 11.82 5.91 -12.12
CA GLY A 43 12.24 5.22 -10.92
C GLY A 43 11.22 5.35 -9.78
N THR A 44 11.50 4.69 -8.66
CA THR A 44 10.69 4.83 -7.43
C THR A 44 10.62 6.28 -6.97
N HIS A 45 11.68 7.06 -7.19
CA HIS A 45 11.75 8.49 -6.84
C HIS A 45 10.77 9.35 -7.65
N ASP A 46 10.39 8.91 -8.86
CA ASP A 46 9.41 9.56 -9.71
C ASP A 46 7.97 9.12 -9.43
N GLY A 47 7.77 8.26 -8.42
CA GLY A 47 6.48 7.68 -8.08
C GLY A 47 6.12 6.44 -8.90
N ALA A 48 7.07 5.81 -9.59
CA ALA A 48 6.83 4.51 -10.20
C ALA A 48 6.48 3.46 -9.12
N HIS A 49 5.58 2.55 -9.46
CA HIS A 49 5.16 1.48 -8.56
C HIS A 49 6.36 0.60 -8.12
N ASP A 50 6.24 -0.06 -6.96
CA ASP A 50 7.20 -1.11 -6.57
C ASP A 50 7.14 -2.27 -7.59
N VAL A 51 8.25 -3.00 -7.80
CA VAL A 51 8.25 -4.17 -8.71
C VAL A 51 7.43 -5.30 -8.06
N PRO A 52 6.37 -5.82 -8.70
CA PRO A 52 5.61 -6.94 -8.18
C PRO A 52 6.47 -8.20 -8.03
N ILE A 53 6.33 -8.86 -6.88
CA ILE A 53 6.90 -10.18 -6.62
C ILE A 53 5.76 -11.19 -6.67
N LEU A 54 5.90 -12.13 -7.60
CA LEU A 54 4.86 -13.08 -7.97
C LEU A 54 5.38 -14.50 -7.81
N VAL A 55 4.49 -15.45 -7.54
CA VAL A 55 4.78 -16.89 -7.54
C VAL A 55 3.92 -17.54 -8.62
N ARG A 56 4.53 -18.38 -9.48
CA ARG A 56 3.74 -19.20 -10.43
C ARG A 56 2.82 -20.14 -9.65
N GLU A 57 1.58 -20.26 -10.07
CA GLU A 57 0.63 -21.20 -9.50
C GLU A 57 -0.24 -21.87 -10.54
N THR A 58 -0.88 -22.97 -10.11
CA THR A 58 -1.90 -23.64 -10.92
C THR A 58 -3.21 -23.80 -10.17
N ALA A 59 -4.32 -23.90 -10.91
CA ALA A 59 -5.66 -24.06 -10.33
C ALA A 59 -5.80 -25.39 -9.55
N GLY A 60 -5.02 -26.40 -9.92
CA GLY A 60 -5.00 -27.70 -9.25
C GLY A 60 -4.12 -27.79 -8.00
N SER A 61 -3.30 -26.77 -7.69
CA SER A 61 -2.51 -26.77 -6.46
C SER A 61 -3.36 -26.36 -5.26
N GLU A 62 -2.98 -26.79 -4.05
CA GLU A 62 -3.72 -26.44 -2.83
C GLU A 62 -3.79 -24.91 -2.61
N LEU A 63 -2.64 -24.24 -2.80
CA LEU A 63 -2.54 -22.79 -2.63
C LEU A 63 -3.23 -22.03 -3.76
N GLY A 64 -3.05 -22.47 -5.00
CA GLY A 64 -3.67 -21.86 -6.17
C GLY A 64 -5.18 -22.00 -6.15
N GLY A 65 -5.68 -23.22 -5.99
CA GLY A 65 -7.12 -23.50 -5.88
C GLY A 65 -7.77 -22.77 -4.71
N GLY A 66 -7.11 -22.73 -3.55
CA GLY A 66 -7.57 -21.97 -2.38
C GLY A 66 -7.63 -20.46 -2.63
N ALA A 67 -6.63 -19.89 -3.31
CA ALA A 67 -6.60 -18.47 -3.66
C ALA A 67 -7.72 -18.09 -4.66
N LEU A 68 -7.98 -18.94 -5.67
CA LEU A 68 -9.07 -18.73 -6.61
C LEU A 68 -10.43 -18.79 -5.92
N ALA A 69 -10.65 -19.78 -5.05
CA ALA A 69 -11.90 -19.91 -4.31
C ALA A 69 -12.19 -18.68 -3.45
N LYS A 70 -11.18 -18.21 -2.69
CA LYS A 70 -11.29 -16.98 -1.88
C LYS A 70 -11.56 -15.74 -2.73
N TRP A 71 -10.91 -15.59 -3.88
CA TRP A 71 -11.17 -14.46 -4.78
C TRP A 71 -12.59 -14.51 -5.35
N HIS A 72 -13.05 -15.67 -5.79
CA HIS A 72 -14.40 -15.84 -6.30
C HIS A 72 -15.45 -15.49 -5.22
N GLU A 73 -15.27 -16.01 -4.00
CA GLU A 73 -16.12 -15.67 -2.85
C GLU A 73 -16.12 -14.16 -2.56
N ALA A 74 -14.93 -13.54 -2.45
CA ALA A 74 -14.80 -12.13 -2.16
C ALA A 74 -15.47 -11.24 -3.22
N THR A 75 -15.36 -11.62 -4.50
CA THR A 75 -16.00 -10.92 -5.62
C THR A 75 -17.53 -10.96 -5.51
N SER A 76 -18.08 -12.09 -5.04
CA SER A 76 -19.53 -12.23 -4.84
C SER A 76 -20.05 -11.55 -3.55
N ALA A 77 -19.22 -11.50 -2.51
CA ALA A 77 -19.63 -11.05 -1.19
C ALA A 77 -19.43 -9.53 -0.97
N THR A 78 -18.49 -8.91 -1.68
CA THR A 78 -18.04 -7.55 -1.38
C THR A 78 -18.27 -6.61 -2.56
N ARG A 79 -19.08 -5.57 -2.34
CA ARG A 79 -19.30 -4.50 -3.33
C ARG A 79 -17.97 -3.83 -3.68
N GLY A 80 -17.72 -3.64 -4.98
CA GLY A 80 -16.51 -2.99 -5.47
C GLY A 80 -15.26 -3.87 -5.43
N PHE A 81 -15.36 -5.14 -5.01
CA PHE A 81 -14.21 -6.03 -5.08
C PHE A 81 -13.74 -6.20 -6.54
N PRO A 82 -12.42 -6.19 -6.82
CA PRO A 82 -11.91 -6.31 -8.17
C PRO A 82 -12.39 -7.60 -8.87
N PRO A 83 -12.77 -7.51 -10.16
CA PRO A 83 -13.41 -8.61 -10.86
C PRO A 83 -12.49 -9.82 -11.01
N TYR A 84 -13.09 -11.01 -10.96
CA TYR A 84 -12.42 -12.28 -11.20
C TYR A 84 -12.13 -12.46 -12.70
N LEU A 85 -10.84 -12.58 -13.07
CA LEU A 85 -10.38 -12.63 -14.46
C LEU A 85 -9.58 -13.89 -14.82
N LEU A 86 -9.63 -14.91 -13.96
CA LEU A 86 -8.89 -16.17 -14.13
C LEU A 86 -9.79 -17.35 -14.55
N GLU A 87 -11.02 -17.07 -14.98
CA GLU A 87 -11.96 -18.11 -15.42
C GLU A 87 -11.33 -18.99 -16.53
N GLY A 88 -11.34 -20.30 -16.32
CA GLY A 88 -10.79 -21.28 -17.25
C GLY A 88 -9.26 -21.31 -17.38
N LYS A 89 -8.50 -20.54 -16.59
CA LYS A 89 -7.03 -20.58 -16.61
C LYS A 89 -6.50 -21.64 -15.66
N ASP A 90 -5.63 -22.52 -16.18
CA ASP A 90 -4.91 -23.49 -15.35
C ASP A 90 -3.68 -22.88 -14.69
N GLU A 91 -2.92 -22.04 -15.40
CA GLU A 91 -1.72 -21.37 -14.88
C GLU A 91 -1.97 -19.88 -14.64
N PHE A 92 -1.49 -19.37 -13.51
CA PHE A 92 -1.57 -17.96 -13.13
C PHE A 92 -0.46 -17.58 -12.14
N PHE A 93 -0.53 -16.37 -11.59
CA PHE A 93 0.43 -15.89 -10.61
C PHE A 93 -0.25 -15.46 -9.32
N CYS A 94 0.31 -15.84 -8.18
CA CYS A 94 -0.07 -15.31 -6.86
C CYS A 94 0.89 -14.17 -6.47
N SER A 95 0.34 -13.02 -6.06
CA SER A 95 1.13 -11.84 -5.68
C SER A 95 1.53 -11.87 -4.20
N LEU A 96 2.84 -11.97 -3.92
CA LEU A 96 3.39 -11.84 -2.55
C LEU A 96 3.51 -10.39 -2.09
N GLY A 97 3.53 -9.46 -3.04
CA GLY A 97 3.54 -8.01 -2.83
C GLY A 97 2.99 -7.27 -4.05
N ASN A 98 2.43 -6.08 -3.83
CA ASN A 98 1.73 -5.26 -4.83
C ASN A 98 0.42 -5.87 -5.38
N GLY A 99 -0.28 -6.68 -4.58
CA GLY A 99 -1.59 -7.24 -4.97
C GLY A 99 -2.62 -6.15 -5.28
N HIS A 100 -2.74 -5.12 -4.43
CA HIS A 100 -3.66 -3.99 -4.67
C HIS A 100 -3.37 -3.24 -5.96
N PHE A 101 -2.09 -3.10 -6.33
CA PHE A 101 -1.70 -2.47 -7.58
C PHE A 101 -2.14 -3.28 -8.80
N SER A 102 -1.89 -4.59 -8.82
CA SER A 102 -2.35 -5.45 -9.93
C SER A 102 -3.88 -5.40 -10.05
N GLN A 103 -4.60 -5.41 -8.93
CA GLN A 103 -6.05 -5.34 -8.97
C GLN A 103 -6.58 -3.96 -9.37
N ALA A 104 -5.86 -2.87 -9.06
CA ALA A 104 -6.21 -1.54 -9.53
C ALA A 104 -6.17 -1.44 -11.07
N LEU A 105 -5.18 -2.09 -11.69
CA LEU A 105 -5.12 -2.21 -13.16
C LEU A 105 -6.31 -3.01 -13.72
N ASN A 106 -6.78 -4.04 -13.02
CA ASN A 106 -7.94 -4.82 -13.43
C ASN A 106 -9.25 -4.00 -13.40
N LEU A 107 -9.35 -2.98 -12.54
CA LEU A 107 -10.48 -2.05 -12.55
C LEU A 107 -10.55 -1.25 -13.86
N PHE A 108 -9.40 -0.77 -14.38
CA PHE A 108 -9.35 -0.13 -15.70
C PHE A 108 -9.65 -1.11 -16.83
N ARG A 109 -9.06 -2.31 -16.78
CA ARG A 109 -9.25 -3.35 -17.81
C ARG A 109 -10.72 -3.71 -18.03
N THR A 110 -11.51 -3.70 -16.96
CA THR A 110 -12.92 -4.08 -16.97
C THR A 110 -13.87 -2.89 -16.97
N THR A 111 -13.33 -1.67 -16.98
CA THR A 111 -14.15 -0.45 -16.89
C THR A 111 -15.06 -0.47 -15.65
N SER A 112 -14.54 -1.02 -14.55
CA SER A 112 -15.26 -1.16 -13.29
C SER A 112 -15.65 0.22 -12.73
N GLN A 113 -16.76 0.28 -11.99
CA GLN A 113 -17.19 1.52 -11.35
C GLN A 113 -16.25 1.89 -10.19
N ASN A 114 -15.93 3.17 -10.09
CA ASN A 114 -15.24 3.74 -8.95
C ASN A 114 -16.13 3.64 -7.71
N LEU A 115 -15.57 3.18 -6.59
CA LEU A 115 -16.31 2.93 -5.36
C LEU A 115 -17.03 4.16 -4.81
N TRP A 116 -16.46 5.36 -4.96
CA TRP A 116 -16.99 6.58 -4.34
C TRP A 116 -17.74 7.49 -5.31
N THR A 117 -17.34 7.50 -6.58
CA THR A 117 -17.95 8.39 -7.59
C THR A 117 -18.92 7.69 -8.52
N GLU A 118 -18.96 6.35 -8.49
CA GLU A 118 -19.73 5.46 -9.36
C GLU A 118 -19.44 5.62 -10.87
N ARG A 119 -18.45 6.46 -11.23
CA ARG A 119 -17.96 6.61 -12.60
C ARG A 119 -17.02 5.48 -12.95
N PRO A 120 -17.05 4.97 -14.20
CA PRO A 120 -16.14 3.91 -14.61
C PRO A 120 -14.67 4.39 -14.64
N TYR A 121 -13.74 3.51 -14.29
CA TYR A 121 -12.33 3.72 -14.58
C TYR A 121 -12.07 3.57 -16.08
N ILE A 122 -11.59 4.64 -16.71
CA ILE A 122 -11.26 4.69 -18.14
C ILE A 122 -9.79 5.05 -18.32
N VAL A 123 -9.13 4.47 -19.31
CA VAL A 123 -7.69 4.69 -19.58
C VAL A 123 -7.43 6.11 -20.11
N GLY A 124 -8.34 6.64 -20.93
CA GLY A 124 -8.17 7.96 -21.54
C GLY A 124 -7.01 7.98 -22.54
N GLU A 125 -6.19 9.03 -22.47
CA GLU A 125 -5.00 9.25 -23.32
C GLU A 125 -3.69 8.74 -22.66
N ASP A 126 -3.78 8.01 -21.55
CA ASP A 126 -2.60 7.50 -20.84
C ASP A 126 -2.01 6.28 -21.56
N GLU A 127 -1.11 6.54 -22.51
CA GLU A 127 -0.40 5.50 -23.26
C GLU A 127 0.39 4.55 -22.36
N ALA A 128 0.92 5.03 -21.22
CA ALA A 128 1.73 4.21 -20.32
C ALA A 128 0.85 3.21 -19.58
N LEU A 129 -0.35 3.63 -19.17
CA LEU A 129 -1.37 2.74 -18.62
C LEU A 129 -1.85 1.74 -19.66
N GLN A 130 -2.12 2.19 -20.89
CA GLN A 130 -2.53 1.31 -21.98
C GLN A 130 -1.48 0.22 -22.23
N GLU A 131 -0.21 0.61 -22.34
CA GLU A 131 0.91 -0.31 -22.49
C GLU A 131 0.98 -1.34 -21.34
N ALA A 132 0.81 -0.90 -20.10
CA ALA A 132 0.80 -1.79 -18.94
C ALA A 132 -0.39 -2.78 -18.95
N LEU A 133 -1.55 -2.38 -19.49
CA LEU A 133 -2.71 -3.25 -19.63
C LEU A 133 -2.55 -4.25 -20.79
N GLU A 134 -1.89 -3.87 -21.89
CA GLU A 134 -1.72 -4.71 -23.08
C GLU A 134 -0.52 -5.65 -22.98
N HIS A 135 0.58 -5.17 -22.39
CA HIS A 135 1.87 -5.88 -22.34
C HIS A 135 2.31 -6.26 -20.93
N GLY A 136 1.52 -5.89 -19.93
CA GLY A 136 1.80 -6.16 -18.53
C GLY A 136 2.90 -5.29 -17.95
N VAL A 137 3.16 -5.49 -16.66
CA VAL A 137 4.23 -4.81 -15.93
C VAL A 137 5.42 -5.74 -15.73
N GLU A 138 6.61 -5.16 -15.54
CA GLU A 138 7.79 -5.92 -15.13
C GLU A 138 7.57 -6.51 -13.74
N SER A 139 8.02 -7.75 -13.52
CA SER A 139 7.78 -8.46 -12.27
C SER A 139 8.86 -9.51 -12.04
N VAL A 140 9.15 -9.81 -10.79
CA VAL A 140 9.97 -10.96 -10.41
C VAL A 140 9.05 -12.15 -10.21
N VAL A 141 9.29 -13.24 -10.93
CA VAL A 141 8.47 -14.44 -10.89
C VAL A 141 9.26 -15.57 -10.24
N LEU A 142 8.79 -15.99 -9.07
CA LEU A 142 9.34 -17.07 -8.27
C LEU A 142 8.72 -18.42 -8.67
N SER A 143 9.45 -19.50 -8.36
CA SER A 143 9.02 -20.87 -8.65
C SER A 143 7.76 -21.23 -7.86
N ARG A 144 6.88 -22.04 -8.47
CA ARG A 144 5.71 -22.60 -7.79
C ARG A 144 6.07 -23.45 -6.56
N ASP A 145 7.23 -24.11 -6.63
CA ASP A 145 7.70 -25.03 -5.58
C ASP A 145 8.22 -24.29 -4.34
N MET A 146 8.15 -22.94 -4.34
CA MET A 146 8.52 -22.10 -3.20
C MET A 146 7.65 -22.44 -1.97
N PRO A 147 8.25 -22.87 -0.84
CA PRO A 147 7.53 -23.21 0.38
C PRO A 147 6.70 -22.04 0.93
N VAL A 148 5.56 -22.35 1.55
CA VAL A 148 4.67 -21.35 2.18
C VAL A 148 5.39 -20.47 3.19
N ALA A 149 6.31 -21.05 3.98
CA ALA A 149 7.09 -20.30 4.95
C ALA A 149 7.98 -19.24 4.28
N GLU A 150 8.56 -19.54 3.11
CA GLU A 150 9.36 -18.59 2.34
C GLU A 150 8.48 -17.53 1.67
N ARG A 151 7.29 -17.92 1.17
CA ARG A 151 6.31 -16.96 0.60
C ARG A 151 5.94 -15.90 1.64
N ARG A 152 5.62 -16.35 2.86
CA ARG A 152 5.34 -15.48 4.01
C ARG A 152 6.53 -14.61 4.36
N PHE A 153 7.73 -15.18 4.44
CA PHE A 153 8.96 -14.42 4.71
C PHE A 153 9.19 -13.30 3.69
N VAL A 154 9.08 -13.60 2.39
CA VAL A 154 9.22 -12.60 1.32
C VAL A 154 8.15 -11.53 1.43
N SER A 155 6.88 -11.90 1.62
CA SER A 155 5.79 -10.94 1.79
C SER A 155 6.01 -10.04 3.01
N GLU A 156 6.44 -10.61 4.14
CA GLU A 156 6.79 -9.84 5.35
C GLU A 156 7.97 -8.90 5.11
N MET A 157 9.01 -9.37 4.42
CA MET A 157 10.20 -8.58 4.11
C MET A 157 9.84 -7.38 3.23
N LEU A 158 9.06 -7.57 2.17
CA LEU A 158 8.60 -6.49 1.27
C LEU A 158 7.79 -5.42 2.02
N ASN A 159 7.02 -5.84 3.02
CA ASN A 159 6.25 -4.95 3.88
C ASN A 159 7.12 -4.23 4.92
N ARG A 160 8.17 -4.88 5.43
CA ARG A 160 9.09 -4.34 6.45
C ARG A 160 10.20 -3.47 5.88
N SER A 161 10.56 -3.64 4.60
CA SER A 161 11.58 -2.83 3.94
C SER A 161 11.07 -1.40 3.75
N HIS A 162 11.02 -0.65 4.84
CA HIS A 162 11.01 0.80 4.82
C HIS A 162 12.38 1.25 4.29
N GLY A 163 12.39 1.99 3.19
CA GLY A 163 13.54 2.82 2.84
C GLY A 163 14.70 2.18 2.08
N ARG A 164 14.77 0.85 1.90
CA ARG A 164 15.78 0.26 0.99
C ARG A 164 15.24 0.18 -0.42
N ARG A 165 15.62 1.17 -1.22
CA ARG A 165 15.37 1.17 -2.66
C ARG A 165 16.23 0.09 -3.29
N TRP A 166 15.59 -0.74 -4.11
CA TRP A 166 16.27 -1.80 -4.84
C TRP A 166 15.77 -1.82 -6.28
N GLU A 167 16.68 -2.11 -7.20
CA GLU A 167 16.39 -2.21 -8.62
C GLU A 167 16.84 -3.57 -9.12
N VAL A 168 16.17 -4.07 -10.15
CA VAL A 168 16.58 -5.28 -10.87
C VAL A 168 17.14 -4.82 -12.20
N GLY A 169 18.45 -5.00 -12.38
CA GLY A 169 19.10 -4.73 -13.65
C GLY A 169 18.57 -5.65 -14.75
N SER A 170 18.80 -5.26 -16.00
CA SER A 170 18.45 -6.07 -17.18
C SER A 170 19.19 -7.42 -17.24
N ASP A 171 20.25 -7.59 -16.45
CA ASP A 171 20.99 -8.82 -16.23
C ASP A 171 20.41 -9.70 -15.11
N GLY A 172 19.29 -9.29 -14.50
CA GLY A 172 18.65 -9.97 -13.38
C GLY A 172 19.36 -9.76 -12.04
N ARG A 173 20.38 -8.90 -11.96
CA ARG A 173 21.04 -8.59 -10.69
C ARG A 173 20.22 -7.57 -9.90
N VAL A 174 20.07 -7.85 -8.62
CA VAL A 174 19.45 -6.92 -7.67
C VAL A 174 20.53 -5.95 -7.18
N SER A 175 20.37 -4.67 -7.43
CA SER A 175 21.13 -3.61 -6.79
C SER A 175 20.32 -3.04 -5.63
N LEU A 176 20.99 -2.77 -4.51
CA LEU A 176 20.43 -1.98 -3.42
C LEU A 176 20.97 -0.56 -3.62
N GLU A 177 20.10 0.45 -3.73
CA GLU A 177 20.55 1.84 -3.66
C GLU A 177 21.13 2.09 -2.27
N GLU A 178 22.32 2.71 -2.21
CA GLU A 178 22.95 3.12 -0.97
C GLU A 178 22.03 4.09 -0.21
N GLU A 179 22.07 4.04 1.14
CA GLU A 179 21.31 4.91 2.03
C GLU A 179 21.68 6.38 1.79
N GLY A 180 21.00 7.03 0.83
CA GLY A 180 20.99 8.48 0.73
C GLY A 180 20.40 9.10 2.00
N PRO A 181 20.68 10.38 2.29
CA PRO A 181 20.09 11.05 3.44
C PRO A 181 18.57 10.86 3.43
N VAL A 182 18.01 10.57 4.61
CA VAL A 182 16.60 10.21 4.87
C VAL A 182 15.69 11.40 4.56
N GLU A 183 15.59 11.80 3.30
CA GLU A 183 14.79 12.93 2.84
C GLU A 183 13.47 12.52 2.19
N ALA A 184 13.18 11.23 2.11
CA ALA A 184 11.82 10.76 1.88
C ALA A 184 11.26 10.23 3.19
N ALA A 185 10.77 11.15 4.03
CA ALA A 185 9.70 10.79 4.94
C ALA A 185 8.53 10.33 4.06
N SER A 186 8.51 9.03 3.70
CA SER A 186 7.35 8.42 3.08
C SER A 186 6.17 8.84 3.94
N SER A 187 5.20 9.55 3.35
CA SER A 187 4.10 10.12 4.13
C SER A 187 3.55 9.05 5.09
N GLN A 188 3.15 9.42 6.31
CA GLN A 188 2.70 8.44 7.32
C GLN A 188 1.66 7.45 6.73
N PHE A 189 0.84 7.92 5.79
CA PHE A 189 -0.06 7.09 5.00
C PHE A 189 0.65 5.93 4.26
N VAL A 190 1.73 6.21 3.51
CA VAL A 190 2.51 5.21 2.76
C VAL A 190 3.21 4.23 3.70
N ALA A 191 3.69 4.70 4.85
CA ALA A 191 4.31 3.83 5.84
C ALA A 191 3.29 2.88 6.48
N LEU A 192 2.13 3.41 6.89
CA LEU A 192 1.05 2.64 7.50
C LEU A 192 0.40 1.68 6.50
N SER A 193 0.26 2.07 5.23
CA SER A 193 -0.38 1.23 4.22
C SER A 193 0.32 -0.09 3.93
N LYS A 194 1.60 -0.22 4.32
CA LYS A 194 2.39 -1.45 4.16
C LYS A 194 2.30 -2.39 5.36
N VAL A 195 1.77 -1.93 6.50
CA VAL A 195 1.76 -2.72 7.74
C VAL A 195 0.38 -3.11 8.23
N LEU A 196 -0.64 -2.30 7.93
CA LEU A 196 -2.03 -2.52 8.33
C LEU A 196 -2.65 -3.71 7.58
N ASP A 197 -3.59 -4.40 8.22
CA ASP A 197 -4.43 -5.39 7.56
C ASP A 197 -5.45 -4.74 6.60
N ALA A 198 -6.25 -5.55 5.90
CA ALA A 198 -7.17 -5.04 4.88
C ALA A 198 -8.26 -4.11 5.45
N GLU A 199 -8.75 -4.36 6.67
CA GLU A 199 -9.80 -3.55 7.30
C GLU A 199 -9.22 -2.24 7.83
N GLU A 200 -8.12 -2.32 8.57
CA GLU A 200 -7.37 -1.17 9.08
C GLU A 200 -6.91 -0.26 7.94
N LEU A 201 -6.44 -0.85 6.84
CA LEU A 201 -6.02 -0.11 5.65
C LEU A 201 -7.19 0.62 4.97
N SER A 202 -8.37 0.02 4.97
CA SER A 202 -9.59 0.65 4.47
C SER A 202 -9.93 1.89 5.32
N CYS A 203 -9.93 1.75 6.66
CA CYS A 203 -10.08 2.90 7.57
C CYS A 203 -9.08 4.04 7.28
N LEU A 204 -7.81 3.70 7.05
CA LEU A 204 -6.77 4.68 6.72
C LEU A 204 -7.05 5.40 5.38
N VAL A 205 -7.53 4.68 4.35
CA VAL A 205 -7.91 5.26 3.05
C VAL A 205 -9.08 6.23 3.20
N ARG A 206 -10.12 5.84 3.94
CA ARG A 206 -11.26 6.70 4.26
C ARG A 206 -10.85 7.99 4.95
N GLN A 207 -10.00 7.88 5.98
CA GLN A 207 -9.44 9.05 6.67
C GLN A 207 -8.61 9.94 5.74
N LYS A 208 -7.85 9.35 4.82
CA LYS A 208 -7.03 10.09 3.83
C LYS A 208 -7.89 10.85 2.82
N LEU A 209 -9.01 10.26 2.40
CA LEU A 209 -9.94 10.85 1.46
C LEU A 209 -10.97 11.77 2.12
N GLY A 210 -11.11 11.72 3.45
CA GLY A 210 -12.12 12.46 4.19
C GLY A 210 -13.54 11.94 3.92
N VAL A 211 -13.70 10.62 3.75
CA VAL A 211 -14.99 9.97 3.50
C VAL A 211 -15.28 8.88 4.54
N ASP A 212 -16.55 8.65 4.85
CA ASP A 212 -17.01 7.64 5.82
C ASP A 212 -17.22 6.25 5.18
N VAL A 213 -17.83 5.31 5.92
CA VAL A 213 -18.11 3.93 5.46
C VAL A 213 -19.05 3.88 4.25
N ASP A 214 -19.91 4.88 4.08
CA ASP A 214 -20.88 4.96 3.00
C ASP A 214 -20.35 5.81 1.82
N GLY A 215 -19.12 6.32 1.94
CA GLY A 215 -18.50 7.21 0.96
C GLY A 215 -18.97 8.66 1.05
N ALA A 216 -19.74 9.01 2.08
CA ALA A 216 -20.14 10.39 2.32
C ALA A 216 -18.96 11.19 2.91
N PRO A 217 -18.85 12.51 2.66
CA PRO A 217 -17.82 13.33 3.29
C PRO A 217 -17.90 13.21 4.81
N MET A 218 -16.79 12.90 5.47
CA MET A 218 -16.75 12.90 6.94
C MET A 218 -17.06 14.32 7.43
N GLU A 219 -18.03 14.46 8.32
CA GLU A 219 -18.25 15.73 9.02
C GLU A 219 -16.91 16.16 9.66
N ALA A 220 -16.55 17.43 9.45
CA ALA A 220 -15.37 17.99 10.08
C ALA A 220 -15.48 17.74 11.59
N ALA A 221 -14.45 17.11 12.18
CA ALA A 221 -14.42 16.87 13.61
C ALA A 221 -14.78 18.18 14.34
N PRO A 222 -15.74 18.16 15.29
CA PRO A 222 -16.08 19.36 16.02
C PRO A 222 -14.78 19.91 16.61
N ALA A 223 -14.49 21.18 16.31
CA ALA A 223 -13.30 21.85 16.81
C ALA A 223 -13.23 21.57 18.31
N VAL A 224 -12.17 20.89 18.75
CA VAL A 224 -11.93 20.64 20.16
C VAL A 224 -11.78 22.01 20.79
N THR A 225 -12.86 22.52 21.38
CA THR A 225 -12.85 23.77 22.13
C THR A 225 -11.78 23.59 23.19
N ALA A 226 -10.69 24.33 23.05
CA ALA A 226 -9.60 24.33 24.01
C ALA A 226 -10.21 24.49 25.40
N VAL A 227 -10.04 23.47 26.24
CA VAL A 227 -10.46 23.52 27.63
C VAL A 227 -9.69 24.68 28.25
N ALA A 228 -10.42 25.72 28.65
CA ALA A 228 -9.83 26.90 29.27
C ALA A 228 -8.96 26.46 30.45
N PRO A 229 -7.76 27.03 30.62
CA PRO A 229 -6.89 26.68 31.73
C PRO A 229 -7.64 26.95 33.04
N VAL A 230 -7.77 25.91 33.86
CA VAL A 230 -8.32 25.99 35.20
C VAL A 230 -7.48 27.00 35.99
N ALA A 231 -8.07 28.13 36.33
CA ALA A 231 -7.47 29.09 37.24
C ALA A 231 -7.31 28.43 38.62
N THR A 232 -6.08 28.13 39.01
CA THR A 232 -5.75 27.73 40.37
C THR A 232 -5.91 28.92 41.30
N ALA A 233 -6.97 28.88 42.10
CA ALA A 233 -7.21 29.81 43.20
C ALA A 233 -6.55 29.30 44.49
N GLY A 234 -5.86 30.22 45.20
CA GLY A 234 -5.36 30.04 46.57
C GLY A 234 -3.98 29.40 46.65
N GLY A 235 -3.00 29.88 47.41
CA GLY A 235 -3.00 30.89 48.46
C GLY A 235 -1.95 30.47 49.51
N GLU A 236 -1.08 31.41 49.88
CA GLU A 236 -0.28 31.44 51.14
C GLU A 236 0.78 30.33 51.34
N ARG A 237 1.89 30.45 52.08
CA ARG A 237 2.70 31.51 52.73
C ARG A 237 3.97 30.77 53.21
N GLN A 238 5.12 31.46 53.22
CA GLN A 238 6.29 31.26 54.11
C GLN A 238 7.04 29.90 53.97
N ASP A 239 8.36 29.81 53.90
CA ASP A 239 9.31 30.35 54.87
C ASP A 239 10.74 30.49 54.34
N LYS A 240 11.49 31.32 55.07
CA LYS A 240 12.94 31.55 55.03
C LYS A 240 13.77 30.25 54.91
N VAL A 241 14.95 30.33 54.31
CA VAL A 241 16.26 30.12 54.95
C VAL A 241 17.39 30.46 53.96
N MET A 242 18.41 31.14 54.50
CA MET A 242 19.71 31.50 53.90
C MET A 242 20.39 30.25 53.30
N GLU A 243 21.29 30.32 52.32
CA GLU A 243 22.67 30.75 52.52
C GLU A 243 23.47 30.70 51.20
N ARG A 244 24.48 31.56 51.13
CA ARG A 244 25.43 31.83 50.05
C ARG A 244 26.34 30.64 49.73
N VAL A 245 26.72 30.45 48.45
CA VAL A 245 28.12 30.31 47.95
C VAL A 245 28.15 30.73 46.46
N GLN A 246 28.52 31.98 46.12
CA GLN A 246 29.76 32.39 45.42
C GLN A 246 30.27 31.44 44.31
N ALA A 247 30.17 31.84 43.02
CA ALA A 247 31.23 32.47 42.22
C ALA A 247 32.33 31.46 41.79
N LYS A 248 32.44 31.02 40.52
CA LYS A 248 32.87 31.67 39.25
C LYS A 248 34.05 30.82 38.66
N PRO A 249 34.61 31.12 37.46
CA PRO A 249 34.72 30.17 36.34
C PRO A 249 36.17 29.74 36.00
N SER A 250 36.36 28.77 35.09
CA SER A 250 37.61 28.58 34.33
C SER A 250 37.33 27.63 33.15
N SER A 251 37.24 28.12 31.92
CA SER A 251 38.32 28.25 30.91
C SER A 251 38.83 26.92 30.31
N ARG A 252 38.53 26.75 29.02
CA ARG A 252 39.36 26.26 27.90
C ARG A 252 40.42 25.19 28.20
N LEU A 253 40.35 24.10 27.43
CA LEU A 253 41.28 23.81 26.33
C LEU A 253 40.50 23.21 25.16
#